data_AF-A0A2Z4LLR2-F1
#
_entry.id   AF-A0A2Z4LLR2-F1
#
_cell.length_a   1.000
_cell.length_b   1.000
_cell.length_c   1.000
_cell.angle_alpha   90.00
_cell.angle_beta   90.00
_cell.angle_gamma   90.00
#
_symmetry.space_group_name_H-M   'P 1'
#
loop_
_entity.id
_entity.type
_entity.pdbx_description
1 polymer ?
#
loop_
_entity_poly.entity_id
_entity_poly.type
_entity_poly.pdbx_seq_one_letter_code
_entity_poly.pdbx_strand_id
1 'polypeptide(L)'
;MSSSKSRKWAIVSLSLYLISFALVLGAVLWGLFLVLGMSADTSDPHLVISLFITSAGVLVLYCLSMILGILSIIFGIIAAVKAENQTAKILTIVGFFVFGLLAIIGLSMIISQNKDAN
;
A
#
# COMPACT_ATOMS: atom_id res chain seq x y z
N MET A 1 8.92 -23.28 -16.59
CA MET A 1 7.76 -22.42 -16.21
C MET A 1 8.02 -21.03 -16.79
N SER A 2 7.43 -20.70 -17.94
CA SER A 2 7.53 -19.32 -18.45
C SER A 2 6.79 -18.42 -17.46
N SER A 3 7.49 -17.42 -16.92
CA SER A 3 6.89 -16.46 -16.01
C SER A 3 5.85 -15.64 -16.77
N SER A 4 4.57 -15.92 -16.52
CA SER A 4 3.45 -15.16 -17.06
C SER A 4 3.59 -13.67 -16.67
N LYS A 5 3.27 -12.76 -17.60
CA LYS A 5 3.39 -11.30 -17.40
C LYS A 5 2.44 -10.86 -16.28
N SER A 6 1.22 -11.41 -16.20
CA SER A 6 0.26 -11.10 -15.12
C SER A 6 0.83 -11.42 -13.75
N ARG A 7 1.53 -12.54 -13.59
CA ARG A 7 2.15 -12.96 -12.33
C ARG A 7 3.23 -11.98 -11.86
N LYS A 8 4.07 -11.49 -12.78
CA LYS A 8 5.08 -10.47 -12.45
C LYS A 8 4.42 -9.20 -11.93
N TRP A 9 3.37 -8.72 -12.60
CA TRP A 9 2.64 -7.51 -12.18
C TRP A 9 1.88 -7.71 -10.87
N ALA A 10 1.32 -8.90 -10.64
CA ALA A 10 0.65 -9.22 -9.38
C ALA A 10 1.62 -9.21 -8.19
N ILE A 11 2.83 -9.76 -8.36
CA ILE A 11 3.88 -9.73 -7.32
C ILE A 11 4.29 -8.28 -7.04
N VAL A 12 4.53 -7.48 -8.09
CA VAL A 12 4.92 -6.07 -7.93
C VAL A 12 3.81 -5.28 -7.22
N SER A 13 2.55 -5.46 -7.63
CA SER A 13 1.38 -4.85 -7.00
C SER A 13 1.28 -5.22 -5.52
N LEU A 14 1.38 -6.52 -5.20
CA LEU A 14 1.29 -7.00 -3.83
C LEU A 14 2.42 -6.45 -2.95
N SER A 15 3.66 -6.44 -3.45
CA SER A 15 4.81 -5.87 -2.74
C SER A 15 4.64 -4.37 -2.49
N LEU A 16 4.22 -3.61 -3.50
CA LEU A 16 3.97 -2.18 -3.34
C LEU A 16 2.83 -1.90 -2.35
N TYR A 17 1.78 -2.72 -2.37
CA TYR A 17 0.68 -2.62 -1.43
C TYR A 17 1.16 -2.85 0.02
N LEU A 18 1.95 -3.89 0.26
CA LEU A 18 2.50 -4.18 1.59
C LEU A 18 3.46 -3.09 2.09
N ILE A 19 4.30 -2.54 1.20
CA ILE A 19 5.20 -1.43 1.55
C ILE A 19 4.39 -0.17 1.88
N SER A 20 3.40 0.17 1.05
CA SER A 20 2.50 1.30 1.31
C SER A 20 1.78 1.13 2.65
N PHE A 21 1.26 -0.05 2.94
CA PHE A 21 0.59 -0.36 4.21
C PHE A 21 1.54 -0.21 5.41
N ALA A 22 2.76 -0.73 5.31
CA ALA A 22 3.76 -0.59 6.37
C ALA A 22 4.16 0.88 6.61
N LEU A 23 4.25 1.68 5.55
CA LEU A 23 4.52 3.13 5.65
C LEU A 23 3.36 3.88 6.32
N VAL A 24 2.11 3.56 5.99
CA VAL A 24 0.94 4.13 6.67
C VAL A 24 0.95 3.77 8.15
N LEU A 25 1.20 2.50 8.49
CA LEU A 25 1.31 2.07 9.89
C LEU A 25 2.42 2.83 10.63
N GLY A 26 3.60 2.95 10.01
CA GLY A 26 4.71 3.73 10.57
C GLY A 26 4.34 5.19 10.80
N ALA A 27 3.68 5.82 9.82
CA ALA A 27 3.22 7.21 9.93
C ALA A 27 2.16 7.40 11.02
N VAL A 28 1.23 6.46 11.18
CA VAL A 28 0.21 6.47 12.23
C VAL A 28 0.83 6.31 13.61
N LEU A 29 1.71 5.32 13.79
CA LEU A 29 2.43 5.10 15.05
C LEU A 29 3.27 6.31 15.43
N TRP A 30 3.98 6.88 14.45
CA TRP A 30 4.78 8.08 14.66
C TRP A 30 3.89 9.29 15.00
N GLY A 31 2.77 9.47 14.31
CA GLY A 31 1.80 10.52 14.61
C GLY A 31 1.24 10.42 16.03
N LEU A 32 0.97 9.20 16.52
CA LEU A 32 0.55 8.97 17.91
C LEU A 32 1.63 9.40 18.91
N PHE A 33 2.89 9.04 18.68
CA PHE A 33 4.00 9.52 19.53
C PHE A 33 4.12 11.04 19.52
N LEU A 34 3.88 11.67 18.37
CA LEU A 34 3.92 13.12 18.22
C LEU A 34 2.80 13.79 19.03
N VAL A 35 1.57 13.30 18.95
CA VAL A 35 0.43 13.80 19.75
C VAL A 35 0.67 13.62 21.25
N LEU A 36 1.21 12.47 21.66
CA LEU A 36 1.58 12.23 23.06
C LEU A 36 2.70 13.17 23.51
N GLY A 37 3.70 13.42 22.67
CA GLY A 37 4.80 14.34 22.94
C GLY A 37 4.38 15.81 23.03
N MET A 38 3.38 16.23 22.26
CA MET A 38 2.81 17.59 22.31
C MET A 38 2.03 17.88 23.60
N SER A 39 1.69 16.85 24.39
CA SER A 39 1.10 17.05 25.73
C SER A 39 2.14 17.47 26.78
N ALA A 40 3.44 17.42 26.44
CA ALA A 40 4.52 17.96 27.25
C ALA A 40 4.76 19.44 26.91
N ASP A 41 5.02 20.24 27.95
CA ASP A 41 5.12 21.70 27.97
C ASP A 41 5.77 22.33 26.71
N THR A 42 4.97 23.05 25.91
CA THR A 42 5.38 23.60 24.60
C THR A 42 6.03 24.98 24.70
N SER A 43 6.53 25.37 25.87
CA SER A 43 7.13 26.68 26.13
C SER A 43 8.57 26.81 25.60
N ASP A 44 9.23 25.69 25.26
CA ASP A 44 10.58 25.69 24.67
C ASP A 44 10.54 25.78 23.12
N PRO A 45 11.10 26.83 22.50
CA PRO A 45 11.16 26.98 21.04
C PRO A 45 11.93 25.86 20.32
N HIS A 46 12.88 25.18 20.99
CA HIS A 46 13.56 24.01 20.40
C HIS A 46 12.61 22.82 20.26
N LEU A 47 11.69 22.63 21.22
CA LEU A 47 10.66 21.60 21.16
C LEU A 47 9.70 21.86 19.99
N VAL A 48 9.31 23.13 19.78
CA VAL A 48 8.42 23.55 18.68
C VAL A 48 9.05 23.28 17.30
N ILE A 49 10.34 23.60 17.12
CA ILE A 49 11.05 23.33 15.84
C ILE A 49 11.17 21.82 15.60
N SER A 50 11.49 21.04 16.64
CA SER A 50 11.59 19.58 16.54
C SER A 50 10.25 18.94 16.15
N LEU A 51 9.15 19.39 16.76
CA LEU A 51 7.78 18.98 16.44
C LEU A 51 7.39 19.34 15.00
N PHE A 52 7.76 20.53 14.53
CA PHE A 52 7.51 20.93 13.15
C PHE A 52 8.24 20.02 12.15
N ILE A 53 9.53 19.74 12.37
CA ILE A 53 10.32 18.86 11.49
C ILE A 53 9.76 17.43 11.50
N THR A 54 9.41 16.89 12.67
CA THR A 54 8.83 15.55 12.76
C THR A 54 7.46 15.47 12.10
N SER A 55 6.60 16.48 12.25
CA SER A 55 5.29 16.52 11.60
C SER A 55 5.40 16.59 10.07
N ALA A 56 6.35 17.36 9.54
CA ALA A 56 6.67 17.39 8.12
C ALA A 56 7.16 16.03 7.61
N GLY A 57 7.97 15.32 8.40
CA GLY A 57 8.41 13.95 8.10
C GLY A 57 7.25 12.96 7.98
N VAL A 58 6.28 13.00 8.91
CA VAL A 58 5.08 12.17 8.85
C VAL A 58 4.25 12.48 7.59
N LEU A 59 4.10 13.76 7.25
CA LEU A 59 3.39 14.17 6.04
C LEU A 59 4.06 13.62 4.76
N VAL A 60 5.39 13.69 4.68
CA VAL A 60 6.15 13.14 3.55
C VAL A 60 5.97 11.62 3.43
N LEU A 61 6.06 10.89 4.54
CA LEU A 61 5.82 9.44 4.57
C LEU A 61 4.39 9.10 4.13
N TYR A 62 3.41 9.89 4.56
CA TYR A 62 2.02 9.71 4.14
C TYR A 62 1.85 9.93 2.63
N CYS A 63 2.39 11.03 2.08
CA CYS A 63 2.38 11.30 0.64
C CYS A 63 3.05 10.18 -0.16
N LEU A 64 4.21 9.68 0.29
CA LEU A 64 4.91 8.58 -0.35
C LEU A 64 4.06 7.30 -0.33
N SER A 65 3.44 7.00 0.81
CA SER A 65 2.56 5.83 0.95
C SER A 65 1.36 5.89 0.00
N MET A 66 0.77 7.07 -0.21
CA MET A 66 -0.33 7.26 -1.17
C MET A 66 0.12 7.01 -2.62
N ILE A 67 1.28 7.52 -3.01
CA ILE A 67 1.83 7.29 -4.36
C ILE A 67 2.04 5.79 -4.59
N LEU A 68 2.66 5.10 -3.64
CA LEU A 68 2.89 3.65 -3.71
C LEU A 68 1.57 2.86 -3.71
N GLY A 69 0.58 3.31 -2.93
CA GLY A 69 -0.76 2.73 -2.91
C GLY A 69 -1.45 2.81 -4.27
N ILE A 70 -1.43 3.99 -4.90
CA ILE A 70 -1.98 4.21 -6.25
C ILE A 70 -1.26 3.32 -7.27
N LEU A 71 0.07 3.26 -7.24
CA LEU A 71 0.85 2.38 -8.12
C LEU A 71 0.49 0.91 -7.91
N SER A 72 0.28 0.48 -6.66
CA SER A 72 -0.14 -0.89 -6.35
C SER A 72 -1.49 -1.23 -7.00
N ILE A 73 -2.46 -0.31 -6.95
CA ILE A 73 -3.78 -0.47 -7.55
C ILE A 73 -3.65 -0.58 -9.07
N ILE A 74 -2.87 0.31 -9.70
CA ILE A 74 -2.65 0.30 -11.16
C ILE A 74 -2.06 -1.04 -11.61
N PHE A 75 -0.96 -1.48 -10.99
CA PHE A 75 -0.36 -2.77 -11.35
C PHE A 75 -1.25 -3.96 -11.02
N GLY A 76 -2.05 -3.88 -9.97
CA GLY A 76 -3.00 -4.91 -9.57
C GLY A 76 -4.15 -5.04 -10.57
N ILE A 77 -4.69 -3.92 -11.06
CA ILE A 77 -5.69 -3.91 -12.14
C ILE A 77 -5.09 -4.48 -13.43
N ILE A 78 -3.86 -4.09 -13.80
CA ILE A 78 -3.18 -4.64 -14.99
C ILE A 78 -3.01 -6.16 -14.86
N ALA A 79 -2.64 -6.65 -13.68
CA ALA A 79 -2.50 -8.07 -13.41
C ALA A 79 -3.86 -8.80 -13.50
N ALA A 80 -4.92 -8.20 -12.94
CA ALA A 80 -6.27 -8.72 -13.00
C ALA A 80 -6.80 -8.78 -14.44
N VAL A 81 -6.70 -7.71 -15.22
CA VAL A 81 -7.21 -7.70 -16.61
C VAL A 81 -6.55 -8.81 -17.45
N LYS A 82 -5.26 -9.06 -17.24
CA LYS A 82 -4.48 -10.12 -17.93
C LYS A 82 -4.68 -11.53 -17.37
N ALA A 83 -5.38 -11.66 -16.25
CA ALA A 83 -5.68 -12.95 -15.67
C ALA A 83 -6.67 -13.73 -16.54
N GLU A 84 -6.57 -15.05 -16.59
CA GLU A 84 -7.60 -15.88 -17.22
C GLU A 84 -8.74 -16.18 -16.23
N ASN A 85 -8.40 -16.40 -14.96
CA ASN A 85 -9.36 -16.73 -13.91
C ASN A 85 -10.28 -15.54 -13.54
N GLN A 86 -11.57 -15.66 -13.87
CA GLN A 86 -12.61 -14.66 -13.58
C GLN A 86 -12.78 -14.38 -12.09
N THR A 87 -12.70 -15.41 -11.25
CA THR A 87 -12.80 -15.26 -9.79
C THR A 87 -11.68 -14.39 -9.25
N ALA A 88 -10.44 -14.65 -9.67
CA ALA A 88 -9.28 -13.88 -9.24
C ALA A 88 -9.35 -12.42 -9.74
N LYS A 89 -9.91 -12.21 -10.94
CA LYS A 89 -10.20 -10.89 -11.51
C LYS A 89 -11.13 -10.06 -10.63
N ILE A 90 -12.31 -10.60 -10.35
CA ILE A 90 -13.35 -9.91 -9.58
C ILE A 90 -12.84 -9.65 -8.17
N LEU A 91 -12.21 -10.63 -7.53
CA LEU A 91 -11.70 -10.49 -6.17
C LEU A 91 -10.62 -9.40 -6.07
N THR A 92 -9.73 -9.31 -7.06
CA THR A 92 -8.69 -8.28 -7.10
C THR A 92 -9.27 -6.89 -7.31
N ILE A 93 -10.16 -6.72 -8.31
CA ILE A 93 -10.75 -5.42 -8.64
C ILE A 93 -11.66 -4.95 -7.50
N VAL A 94 -12.65 -5.75 -7.11
CA VAL A 94 -13.57 -5.42 -6.01
C VAL A 94 -12.81 -5.22 -4.71
N GLY A 95 -11.78 -6.04 -4.46
CA GLY A 95 -10.95 -5.93 -3.28
C GLY A 95 -10.25 -4.58 -3.13
N PHE A 96 -9.73 -4.01 -4.21
CA PHE A 96 -9.07 -2.69 -4.11
C PHE A 96 -10.03 -1.57 -3.70
N PHE A 97 -11.33 -1.68 -4.04
CA PHE A 97 -12.32 -0.63 -3.76
C PHE A 97 -13.14 -0.86 -2.49
N VAL A 98 -13.39 -2.12 -2.12
CA VAL A 98 -14.28 -2.47 -1.01
C VAL A 98 -13.50 -2.93 0.22
N PHE A 99 -12.53 -3.83 0.03
CA PHE A 99 -11.84 -4.48 1.14
C PHE A 99 -10.43 -4.90 0.72
N GLY A 100 -9.40 -4.19 1.19
CA GLY A 100 -8.01 -4.42 0.77
C GLY A 100 -7.51 -5.86 0.98
N LEU A 101 -8.04 -6.57 1.98
CA LEU A 101 -7.75 -8.00 2.18
C LEU A 101 -8.22 -8.89 1.02
N LEU A 102 -9.35 -8.58 0.39
CA LEU A 102 -9.82 -9.30 -0.80
C LEU A 102 -8.88 -9.08 -1.99
N ALA A 103 -8.26 -7.89 -2.11
CA ALA A 103 -7.28 -7.61 -3.15
C ALA A 103 -6.04 -8.49 -2.98
N ILE A 104 -5.56 -8.68 -1.74
CA ILE A 104 -4.45 -9.58 -1.43
C ILE A 104 -4.77 -11.02 -1.83
N ILE A 105 -5.97 -11.51 -1.49
CA ILE A 105 -6.39 -12.87 -1.85
C ILE A 105 -6.47 -13.01 -3.37
N GLY A 106 -7.07 -12.02 -4.06
CA GLY A 106 -7.18 -12.02 -5.53
C GLY A 106 -5.83 -12.05 -6.22
N LEU A 107 -4.89 -11.18 -5.80
CA LEU A 107 -3.51 -11.17 -6.29
C LEU A 107 -2.79 -12.50 -5.99
N SER A 108 -3.00 -13.08 -4.81
CA SER A 108 -2.40 -14.37 -4.44
C SER A 108 -2.91 -15.52 -5.31
N MET A 109 -4.19 -15.51 -5.69
CA MET A 109 -4.75 -16.45 -6.67
C MET A 109 -4.15 -16.24 -8.06
N ILE A 110 -3.96 -14.98 -8.50
CA ILE A 110 -3.27 -14.66 -9.76
C ILE A 110 -1.84 -15.20 -9.74
N ILE A 111 -1.15 -15.11 -8.60
CA ILE A 111 0.25 -15.56 -8.46
C ILE A 111 0.37 -17.09 -8.45
N SER A 112 -0.59 -17.79 -7.84
CA SER A 112 -0.51 -19.24 -7.63
C SER A 112 -1.15 -20.08 -8.73
N GLN A 113 -2.24 -19.61 -9.34
CA GLN A 113 -3.10 -20.46 -10.17
C GLN A 113 -3.16 -20.07 -11.65
N ASN A 114 -2.61 -18.93 -12.04
CA ASN A 114 -3.02 -18.30 -13.28
C ASN A 114 -2.05 -18.57 -14.46
N LYS A 115 -2.63 -18.95 -15.59
CA LYS A 115 -2.03 -18.80 -16.92
C LYS A 115 -2.43 -17.41 -17.44
N ASP A 116 -1.56 -16.76 -18.22
CA ASP A 116 -1.94 -15.49 -18.86
C ASP A 116 -3.07 -15.78 -19.85
N ALA A 117 -4.10 -14.93 -19.87
CA ALA A 117 -5.04 -14.92 -20.99
C ALA A 117 -4.26 -14.52 -22.27
N ASN A 118 -4.32 -15.36 -23.30
CA ASN A 118 -3.66 -15.15 -24.61
C ASN A 118 -4.04 -13.81 -25.23
#